data_AF-A0A9W8EIM9-F1
#
_entry.id   AF-A0A9W8EIM9-F1
#
_cell.length_a   1.000
_cell.length_b   1.000
_cell.length_c   1.000
_cell.angle_alpha   90.00
_cell.angle_beta   90.00
_cell.angle_gamma   90.00
#
_symmetry.space_group_name_H-M   'P 1'
#
loop_
_entity.id
_entity.type
_entity.pdbx_description
1 polymer ?
#
loop_
_entity_poly.entity_id
_entity_poly.type
_entity_poly.pdbx_seq_one_letter_code
_entity_poly.pdbx_strand_id
1 'polypeptide(L)'
;MSSHSPSAADYVLSAKVGIESVGYIDDLIREYLLFRGFKDTLRALEADLEQDHDKGFHAEKIVEELLAMASSLNVDGLLEYWQYLSYRFFSHLSSKYHRTTKMFEKRLIRLFLVSAVNAGKRELIRLFMDKHGKTLGQQGGDWIPWLGLEYVDNPSARPEFEAHFSDEWRASLRLALTDFVQTVFPAMAVPRIMLFDKDRREREALQHKVKLYEEHFKGETRITALEPSCAPPSFVEDHIGGVAVVRSPVLNAAATELATDSISAIDQSLGIIQTDEPSSMLKISQEDVFLEHNSGISMARFSPTGALIASYDDESILKIWSPDLTSSAPKLKNELDFTVNAMAWDKKHAHLLYLYSEDGYLHTLNTNTNLMSRQLLLEQRHPWIQSMQASSASSTLLTVSSAKPEGTSDLFLQIWDANANKTTASRRLTTAAESHGVCAALNHNGNLAALAYGTGLVRLLDTRSLETVATVNTKKKGVCSVEFSLDEDSLMAVTETGGLTQWSLRKESQMVAESSLSIVAGDGGAAAAADSRLDCERVAFTPDRESIVVAPRDQCLVFNVDSAALTDTMRRHKDLVSCIDFVADRSLSASDDGTIRVARYRKV
;
A
#
# COMPACT_ATOMS: atom_id res chain seq x y z
N MET A 1 -1.70 7.07 38.41
CA MET A 1 -0.81 5.88 38.37
C MET A 1 -0.54 5.57 36.91
N SER A 2 0.74 5.43 36.55
CA SER A 2 1.23 5.40 35.17
C SER A 2 0.56 4.32 34.32
N SER A 3 -0.05 4.73 33.22
CA SER A 3 -0.46 3.84 32.13
C SER A 3 0.78 3.39 31.37
N HIS A 4 1.35 2.25 31.75
CA HIS A 4 2.35 1.59 30.92
C HIS A 4 1.64 1.00 29.69
N SER A 5 1.82 1.65 28.54
CA SER A 5 1.69 0.98 27.26
C SER A 5 2.71 -0.17 27.19
N PRO A 6 2.33 -1.35 26.70
CA PRO A 6 3.27 -2.46 26.57
C PRO A 6 4.40 -2.02 25.64
N SER A 7 5.63 -2.10 26.16
CA SER A 7 6.82 -1.74 25.40
C SER A 7 7.13 -2.81 24.35
N ALA A 8 7.98 -2.50 23.37
CA ALA A 8 8.48 -3.50 22.42
C ALA A 8 9.11 -4.72 23.13
N ALA A 9 9.65 -4.56 24.33
CA ALA A 9 10.18 -5.66 25.14
C ALA A 9 9.07 -6.61 25.63
N ASP A 10 7.88 -6.10 25.93
CA ASP A 10 6.74 -6.92 26.38
C ASP A 10 6.17 -7.77 25.24
N TYR A 11 6.22 -7.26 24.00
CA TYR A 11 5.87 -8.02 22.79
C TYR A 11 6.90 -9.12 22.49
N VAL A 12 8.19 -8.83 22.59
CA VAL A 12 9.26 -9.83 22.39
C VAL A 12 9.19 -10.93 23.46
N LEU A 13 8.94 -10.57 24.73
CA LEU A 13 8.69 -11.53 25.80
C LEU A 13 7.42 -12.36 25.54
N SER A 14 6.35 -11.75 25.04
CA SER A 14 5.12 -12.44 24.66
C SER A 14 5.32 -13.45 23.53
N ALA A 15 6.11 -13.10 22.52
CA ALA A 15 6.38 -13.98 21.40
C ALA A 15 7.26 -15.16 21.81
N LYS A 16 8.25 -14.90 22.69
CA LYS A 16 9.12 -15.93 23.27
C LYS A 16 8.32 -16.96 24.09
N VAL A 17 7.38 -16.50 24.92
CA VAL A 17 6.48 -17.38 25.70
C VAL A 17 5.49 -18.15 24.80
N GLY A 18 5.03 -17.54 23.69
CA GLY A 18 4.14 -18.20 22.73
C GLY A 18 4.79 -19.40 22.04
N ILE A 19 6.06 -19.28 21.64
CA ILE A 19 6.80 -20.34 20.94
C ILE A 19 7.19 -21.49 21.89
N GLU A 20 7.48 -21.20 23.16
CA GLU A 20 7.72 -22.23 24.18
C GLU A 20 6.48 -23.09 24.50
N SER A 21 5.29 -22.67 24.04
CA SER A 21 4.00 -23.34 24.29
C SER A 21 3.47 -24.21 23.14
N VAL A 22 4.20 -24.32 22.02
CA VAL A 22 3.72 -25.02 20.80
C VAL A 22 3.27 -26.45 21.10
N GLY A 23 4.09 -27.23 21.83
CA GLY A 23 3.73 -28.61 22.17
C GLY A 23 2.48 -28.74 23.06
N TYR A 24 2.25 -27.77 23.95
CA TYR A 24 1.04 -27.73 24.78
C TYR A 24 -0.22 -27.45 23.94
N ILE A 25 -0.10 -26.55 22.96
CA ILE A 25 -1.20 -26.26 22.03
C ILE A 25 -1.49 -27.46 21.13
N ASP A 26 -0.46 -28.17 20.67
CA ASP A 26 -0.65 -29.40 19.89
C ASP A 26 -1.45 -30.44 20.70
N ASP A 27 -1.16 -30.60 21.99
CA ASP A 27 -1.92 -31.48 22.89
C ASP A 27 -3.38 -31.04 23.05
N LEU A 28 -3.65 -29.75 23.19
CA LEU A 28 -5.02 -29.21 23.25
C LEU A 28 -5.79 -29.46 21.94
N ILE A 29 -5.12 -29.31 20.79
CA ILE A 29 -5.72 -29.60 19.49
C ILE A 29 -6.02 -31.09 19.35
N ARG A 30 -5.09 -31.97 19.78
CA ARG A 30 -5.31 -33.42 19.82
C ARG A 30 -6.53 -33.77 20.65
N GLU A 31 -6.63 -33.25 21.87
CA GLU A 31 -7.75 -33.48 22.77
C GLU A 31 -9.08 -33.00 22.15
N TYR A 32 -9.07 -31.81 21.54
CA TYR A 32 -10.25 -31.25 20.88
C TYR A 32 -10.72 -32.11 19.69
N LEU A 33 -9.80 -32.49 18.80
CA LEU A 33 -10.12 -33.32 17.63
C LEU A 33 -10.63 -34.70 18.06
N LEU A 34 -10.04 -35.28 19.10
CA LEU A 34 -10.48 -36.54 19.69
C LEU A 34 -11.89 -36.43 20.28
N PHE A 35 -12.16 -35.37 21.06
CA PHE A 35 -13.47 -35.11 21.67
C PHE A 35 -14.58 -34.92 20.63
N ARG A 36 -14.28 -34.23 19.52
CA ARG A 36 -15.23 -34.01 18.42
C ARG A 36 -15.40 -35.23 17.50
N GLY A 37 -14.53 -36.24 17.62
CA GLY A 37 -14.58 -37.46 16.82
C GLY A 37 -13.93 -37.33 15.43
N PHE A 38 -13.09 -36.31 15.20
CA PHE A 38 -12.42 -36.07 13.91
C PHE A 38 -11.15 -36.92 13.76
N LYS A 39 -11.33 -38.25 13.75
CA LYS A 39 -10.21 -39.22 13.76
C LYS A 39 -9.32 -39.20 12.51
N ASP A 40 -9.88 -38.89 11.34
CA ASP A 40 -9.10 -38.78 10.11
C ASP A 40 -8.22 -37.52 10.12
N THR A 41 -8.77 -36.40 10.59
CA THR A 41 -8.02 -35.14 10.74
C THR A 41 -6.93 -35.24 11.79
N LEU A 42 -7.19 -35.94 12.90
CA LEU A 42 -6.18 -36.20 13.93
C LEU A 42 -4.99 -37.01 13.37
N ARG A 43 -5.27 -38.07 12.59
CA ARG A 43 -4.21 -38.86 11.93
C ARG A 43 -3.40 -38.04 10.93
N ALA A 44 -4.05 -37.16 10.18
CA ALA A 44 -3.36 -36.26 9.25
C ALA A 44 -2.44 -35.28 10.02
N LEU A 45 -2.95 -34.67 11.10
CA LEU A 45 -2.16 -33.78 11.96
C LEU A 45 -0.95 -34.50 12.59
N GLU A 46 -1.13 -35.72 13.08
CA GLU A 46 -0.04 -36.52 13.64
C GLU A 46 1.05 -36.82 12.60
N ALA A 47 0.66 -37.19 11.37
CA ALA A 47 1.59 -37.42 10.28
C ALA A 47 2.37 -36.15 9.88
N ASP A 48 1.70 -34.99 9.87
CA ASP A 48 2.34 -33.70 9.58
C ASP A 48 3.32 -33.30 10.69
N LEU A 49 2.98 -33.56 11.96
CA LEU A 49 3.86 -33.30 13.10
C LEU A 49 5.09 -34.21 13.13
N GLU A 50 4.98 -35.46 12.66
CA GLU A 50 6.14 -36.36 12.50
C GLU A 50 7.11 -35.86 11.41
N GLN A 51 6.61 -35.14 10.41
CA GLN A 51 7.39 -34.59 9.29
C GLN A 51 7.73 -33.11 9.48
N ASP A 52 7.62 -32.58 10.70
CA ASP A 52 7.81 -31.16 10.96
C ASP A 52 9.24 -30.69 10.62
N HIS A 53 9.35 -29.99 9.51
CA HIS A 53 10.57 -29.35 9.04
C HIS A 53 10.97 -28.15 9.88
N ASP A 54 10.05 -27.57 10.66
CA ASP A 54 10.30 -26.41 11.51
C ASP A 54 10.78 -26.83 12.92
N LYS A 55 10.83 -28.15 13.20
CA LYS A 55 11.31 -28.75 14.46
C LYS A 55 10.68 -28.13 15.71
N GLY A 56 9.40 -27.79 15.65
CA GLY A 56 8.66 -27.10 16.71
C GLY A 56 9.28 -25.76 17.08
N PHE A 57 9.89 -25.06 16.11
CA PHE A 57 10.58 -23.77 16.28
C PHE A 57 11.77 -23.82 17.26
N HIS A 58 12.38 -24.98 17.43
CA HIS A 58 13.61 -25.12 18.22
C HIS A 58 14.83 -24.75 17.37
N ALA A 59 15.33 -23.54 17.55
CA ALA A 59 16.48 -23.03 16.82
C ALA A 59 17.71 -23.95 16.88
N GLU A 60 17.98 -24.56 18.03
CA GLU A 60 19.10 -25.49 18.21
C GLU A 60 18.99 -26.72 17.31
N LYS A 61 17.81 -27.35 17.23
CA LYS A 61 17.57 -28.54 16.39
C LYS A 61 17.72 -28.23 14.90
N ILE A 62 17.22 -27.07 14.46
CA ILE A 62 17.34 -26.62 13.07
C ILE A 62 18.82 -26.40 12.71
N VAL A 63 19.57 -25.76 13.61
CA VAL A 63 21.00 -25.52 13.41
C VAL A 63 21.79 -26.82 13.43
N GLU A 64 21.48 -27.75 14.33
CA GLU A 64 22.09 -29.09 14.35
C GLU A 64 21.87 -29.83 13.04
N GLU A 65 20.67 -29.78 12.46
CA GLU A 65 20.34 -30.41 11.19
C GLU A 65 21.11 -29.76 10.01
N LEU A 66 21.18 -28.43 9.96
CA LEU A 66 22.00 -27.70 8.97
C LEU A 66 23.48 -28.10 9.07
N LEU A 67 24.03 -28.13 10.27
CA LEU A 67 25.43 -28.51 10.48
C LEU A 67 25.67 -30.00 10.19
N ALA A 68 24.69 -30.87 10.46
CA ALA A 68 24.75 -32.29 10.15
C ALA A 68 24.69 -32.54 8.63
N MET A 69 23.88 -31.80 7.89
CA MET A 69 23.85 -31.86 6.42
C MET A 69 25.17 -31.39 5.79
N ALA A 70 25.76 -30.31 6.33
CA ALA A 70 27.09 -29.87 5.91
C ALA A 70 28.18 -30.92 6.20
N SER A 71 28.10 -31.59 7.36
CA SER A 71 29.08 -32.61 7.78
C SER A 71 28.91 -33.94 7.04
N SER A 72 27.69 -34.31 6.66
CA SER A 72 27.35 -35.50 5.88
C SER A 72 27.57 -35.32 4.37
N LEU A 73 27.99 -34.13 3.95
CA LEU A 73 28.31 -33.76 2.57
C LEU A 73 27.09 -33.75 1.62
N ASN A 74 25.89 -33.48 2.17
CA ASN A 74 24.68 -33.28 1.39
C ASN A 74 24.45 -31.77 1.14
N VAL A 75 25.11 -31.22 0.10
CA VAL A 75 25.01 -29.78 -0.21
C VAL A 75 23.67 -29.39 -0.81
N ASP A 76 23.07 -30.25 -1.63
CA ASP A 76 21.77 -29.97 -2.24
C ASP A 76 20.68 -29.91 -1.16
N GLY A 77 20.63 -30.88 -0.25
CA GLY A 77 19.72 -30.84 0.89
C GLY A 77 19.98 -29.67 1.84
N LEU A 78 21.25 -29.31 2.06
CA LEU A 78 21.61 -28.13 2.87
C LEU A 78 21.08 -26.83 2.26
N LEU A 79 21.27 -26.64 0.95
CA LEU A 79 20.82 -25.43 0.25
C LEU A 79 19.30 -25.40 0.11
N GLU A 80 18.66 -26.53 -0.15
CA GLU A 80 17.19 -26.64 -0.19
C GLU A 80 16.58 -26.32 1.17
N TYR A 81 17.14 -26.86 2.26
CA TYR A 81 16.65 -26.55 3.61
C TYR A 81 16.91 -25.09 4.00
N TRP A 82 18.07 -24.54 3.63
CA TRP A 82 18.34 -23.11 3.83
C TRP A 82 17.39 -22.23 3.02
N GLN A 83 17.09 -22.60 1.77
CA GLN A 83 16.14 -21.88 0.92
C GLN A 83 14.71 -21.97 1.47
N TYR A 84 14.32 -23.12 2.02
CA TYR A 84 13.06 -23.29 2.75
C TYR A 84 12.98 -22.32 3.94
N LEU A 85 13.98 -22.32 4.83
CA LEU A 85 14.04 -21.39 5.96
C LEU A 85 14.03 -19.93 5.49
N SER A 86 14.73 -19.63 4.40
CA SER A 86 14.79 -18.29 3.81
C SER A 86 13.43 -17.84 3.26
N TYR A 87 12.71 -18.71 2.56
CA TYR A 87 11.40 -18.39 2.01
C TYR A 87 10.35 -18.27 3.10
N ARG A 88 10.39 -19.16 4.09
CA ARG A 88 9.39 -19.30 5.15
C ARG A 88 9.53 -18.27 6.27
N PHE A 89 10.78 -17.92 6.62
CA PHE A 89 11.10 -17.09 7.79
C PHE A 89 11.89 -15.84 7.41
N PHE A 90 12.98 -15.96 6.64
CA PHE A 90 13.90 -14.82 6.47
C PHE A 90 13.43 -13.76 5.48
N SER A 91 12.57 -14.11 4.53
CA SER A 91 11.96 -13.21 3.55
C SER A 91 11.08 -12.12 4.18
N HIS A 92 10.56 -12.37 5.39
CA HIS A 92 9.68 -11.45 6.11
C HIS A 92 10.44 -10.55 7.10
N LEU A 93 11.76 -10.72 7.24
CA LEU A 93 12.58 -9.92 8.15
C LEU A 93 12.99 -8.60 7.49
N SER A 94 13.22 -7.56 8.29
CA SER A 94 13.67 -6.26 7.78
C SER A 94 14.98 -6.37 6.97
N SER A 95 15.24 -5.39 6.11
CA SER A 95 16.43 -5.30 5.24
C SER A 95 17.77 -5.50 5.98
N LYS A 96 17.81 -5.17 7.28
CA LYS A 96 18.96 -5.40 8.17
C LYS A 96 19.36 -6.88 8.28
N TYR A 97 18.39 -7.80 8.27
CA TYR A 97 18.64 -9.23 8.44
C TYR A 97 18.98 -9.94 7.12
N HIS A 98 18.71 -9.33 5.96
CA HIS A 98 19.03 -9.91 4.65
C HIS A 98 20.54 -10.04 4.44
N ARG A 99 21.31 -9.01 4.84
CA ARG A 99 22.79 -9.07 4.79
C ARG A 99 23.33 -10.17 5.70
N THR A 100 22.75 -10.33 6.89
CA THR A 100 23.11 -11.36 7.86
C THR A 100 22.74 -12.76 7.37
N THR A 101 21.59 -12.92 6.73
CA THR A 101 21.13 -14.18 6.11
C THR A 101 22.09 -14.61 5.00
N LYS A 102 22.43 -13.71 4.07
CA LYS A 102 23.41 -13.99 3.02
C LYS A 102 24.81 -14.28 3.59
N MET A 103 25.19 -13.64 4.69
CA MET A 103 26.44 -13.94 5.40
C MET A 103 26.45 -15.36 5.97
N PHE A 104 25.35 -15.82 6.58
CA PHE A 104 25.25 -17.18 7.11
C PHE A 104 25.18 -18.25 6.01
N GLU A 105 24.46 -17.98 4.91
CA GLU A 105 24.46 -18.83 3.71
C GLU A 105 25.88 -19.08 3.22
N LYS A 106 26.68 -18.01 3.07
CA LYS A 106 28.08 -18.12 2.66
C LYS A 106 28.92 -18.93 3.66
N ARG A 107 28.68 -18.76 4.96
CA ARG A 107 29.40 -19.50 6.02
C ARG A 107 29.04 -20.99 6.05
N LEU A 108 27.78 -21.35 5.81
CA LEU A 108 27.32 -22.74 5.70
C LEU A 108 27.95 -23.44 4.48
N ILE A 109 28.01 -22.76 3.34
CA ILE A 109 28.71 -23.28 2.15
C ILE A 109 30.20 -23.49 2.44
N ARG A 110 30.87 -22.54 3.12
CA ARG A 110 32.27 -22.71 3.54
C ARG A 110 32.46 -23.91 4.47
N LEU A 111 31.54 -24.13 5.40
CA LEU A 111 31.57 -25.29 6.29
C LEU A 111 31.44 -26.61 5.51
N PHE A 112 30.56 -26.66 4.51
CA PHE A 112 30.45 -27.82 3.61
C PHE A 112 31.78 -28.07 2.86
N LEU A 113 32.37 -27.02 2.28
CA LEU A 113 33.64 -27.14 1.54
C LEU A 113 34.78 -27.62 2.45
N VAL A 114 34.90 -27.07 3.66
CA VAL A 114 35.89 -27.51 4.66
C VAL A 114 35.65 -28.98 5.06
N SER A 115 34.40 -29.38 5.25
CA SER A 115 34.05 -30.77 5.57
C SER A 115 34.40 -31.72 4.42
N ALA A 116 34.19 -31.30 3.17
CA ALA A 116 34.54 -32.07 1.99
C ALA A 116 36.06 -32.24 1.83
N VAL A 117 36.84 -31.19 2.14
CA VAL A 117 38.31 -31.24 2.17
C VAL A 117 38.79 -32.21 3.25
N ASN A 118 38.26 -32.10 4.48
CA ASN A 118 38.63 -32.98 5.60
C ASN A 118 38.28 -34.45 5.32
N ALA A 119 37.20 -34.71 4.56
CA ALA A 119 36.80 -36.04 4.14
C ALA A 119 37.57 -36.56 2.89
N GLY A 120 38.46 -35.75 2.30
CA GLY A 120 39.22 -36.11 1.09
C GLY A 120 38.37 -36.24 -0.18
N LYS A 121 37.11 -35.77 -0.19
CA LYS A 121 36.18 -35.93 -1.32
C LYS A 121 36.28 -34.76 -2.32
N ARG A 122 37.41 -34.68 -3.03
CA ARG A 122 37.67 -33.62 -4.03
C ARG A 122 36.65 -33.58 -5.17
N GLU A 123 36.16 -34.74 -5.61
CA GLU A 123 35.14 -34.84 -6.67
C GLU A 123 33.83 -34.10 -6.34
N LEU A 124 33.42 -34.10 -5.06
CA LEU A 124 32.22 -33.36 -4.63
C LEU A 124 32.42 -31.85 -4.67
N ILE A 125 33.64 -31.38 -4.39
CA ILE A 125 34.00 -29.96 -4.50
C ILE A 125 33.92 -29.55 -5.97
N ARG A 126 34.46 -30.36 -6.89
CA ARG A 126 34.41 -30.10 -8.33
C ARG A 126 32.96 -30.02 -8.84
N LEU A 127 32.14 -31.02 -8.50
CA LEU A 127 30.71 -31.02 -8.88
C LEU A 127 29.97 -29.79 -8.34
N PHE A 128 30.27 -29.39 -7.10
CA PHE A 128 29.72 -28.17 -6.52
C PHE A 128 30.18 -26.91 -7.27
N MET A 129 31.46 -26.79 -7.61
CA MET A 129 32.02 -25.65 -8.35
C MET A 129 31.44 -25.56 -9.77
N ASP A 130 31.23 -26.68 -10.44
CA ASP A 130 30.60 -26.72 -11.77
C ASP A 130 29.15 -26.21 -11.71
N LYS A 131 28.40 -26.58 -10.67
CA LYS A 131 26.98 -26.21 -10.50
C LYS A 131 26.78 -24.79 -9.96
N HIS A 132 27.57 -24.37 -8.96
CA HIS A 132 27.35 -23.12 -8.20
C HIS A 132 28.48 -22.08 -8.34
N GLY A 133 29.62 -22.44 -8.91
CA GLY A 133 30.81 -21.58 -8.96
C GLY A 133 30.60 -20.27 -9.73
N LYS A 134 29.83 -20.30 -10.83
CA LYS A 134 29.50 -19.08 -11.60
C LYS A 134 28.72 -18.06 -10.77
N THR A 135 27.72 -18.53 -10.02
CA THR A 135 26.88 -17.70 -9.15
C THR A 135 27.69 -17.14 -7.99
N LEU A 136 28.55 -17.96 -7.37
CA LEU A 136 29.42 -17.53 -6.27
C LEU A 136 30.45 -16.47 -6.71
N GLY A 137 31.01 -16.62 -7.91
CA GLY A 137 31.98 -15.66 -8.48
C GLY A 137 31.40 -14.28 -8.78
N GLN A 138 30.10 -14.17 -9.04
CA GLN A 138 29.41 -12.89 -9.26
C GLN A 138 29.11 -12.14 -7.95
N GLN A 139 29.15 -12.81 -6.79
CA GLN A 139 28.77 -12.27 -5.48
C GLN A 139 29.92 -11.58 -4.71
N GLY A 140 31.03 -11.26 -5.38
CA GLY A 140 32.16 -10.49 -4.84
C GLY A 140 33.50 -11.24 -4.79
N GLY A 141 34.59 -10.50 -4.55
CA GLY A 141 35.98 -11.01 -4.56
C GLY A 141 36.31 -12.05 -3.48
N ASP A 142 35.52 -12.13 -2.40
CA ASP A 142 35.73 -13.03 -1.26
C ASP A 142 35.67 -14.53 -1.60
N TRP A 143 35.05 -14.89 -2.73
CA TRP A 143 34.94 -16.28 -3.19
C TRP A 143 36.05 -16.70 -4.15
N ILE A 144 36.84 -15.75 -4.68
CA ILE A 144 37.89 -16.03 -5.66
C ILE A 144 38.90 -17.08 -5.13
N PRO A 145 39.41 -16.99 -3.89
CA PRO A 145 40.31 -18.02 -3.36
C PRO A 145 39.65 -19.40 -3.27
N TRP A 146 38.35 -19.44 -2.95
CA TRP A 146 37.58 -20.67 -2.75
C TRP A 146 37.29 -21.41 -4.05
N LEU A 147 37.17 -20.70 -5.18
CA LEU A 147 36.99 -21.32 -6.50
C LEU A 147 38.22 -22.17 -6.90
N GLY A 148 39.39 -21.83 -6.36
CA GLY A 148 40.64 -22.58 -6.58
C GLY A 148 40.87 -23.72 -5.58
N LEU A 149 39.95 -23.97 -4.64
CA LEU A 149 40.17 -24.89 -3.51
C LEU A 149 40.51 -26.33 -3.94
N GLU A 150 39.98 -26.79 -5.08
CA GLU A 150 40.29 -28.11 -5.65
C GLU A 150 41.78 -28.29 -5.98
N TYR A 151 42.45 -27.21 -6.39
CA TYR A 151 43.83 -27.22 -6.87
C TYR A 151 44.85 -26.94 -5.76
N VAL A 152 44.40 -26.83 -4.51
CA VAL A 152 45.27 -26.55 -3.36
C VAL A 152 45.58 -27.86 -2.63
N ASP A 153 46.86 -28.23 -2.58
CA ASP A 153 47.29 -29.49 -1.95
C ASP A 153 47.08 -29.53 -0.44
N ASN A 154 47.30 -28.41 0.25
CA ASN A 154 47.09 -28.29 1.70
C ASN A 154 46.34 -27.00 2.06
N PRO A 155 45.00 -27.00 2.00
CA PRO A 155 44.20 -25.81 2.26
C PRO A 155 44.30 -25.29 3.70
N SER A 156 44.49 -26.17 4.69
CA SER A 156 44.54 -25.80 6.10
C SER A 156 45.79 -24.99 6.50
N ALA A 157 46.88 -25.08 5.72
CA ALA A 157 48.11 -24.34 5.96
C ALA A 157 48.15 -22.96 5.27
N ARG A 158 47.12 -22.60 4.50
CA ARG A 158 47.06 -21.28 3.84
C ARG A 158 46.37 -20.26 4.74
N PRO A 159 46.93 -19.04 4.89
CA PRO A 159 46.34 -17.98 5.71
C PRO A 159 44.89 -17.64 5.35
N GLU A 160 44.52 -17.83 4.08
CA GLU A 160 43.19 -17.54 3.54
C GLU A 160 42.10 -18.50 4.05
N PHE A 161 42.46 -19.72 4.45
CA PHE A 161 41.50 -20.75 4.87
C PHE A 161 41.71 -21.26 6.30
N GLU A 162 42.90 -21.09 6.88
CA GLU A 162 43.30 -21.62 8.19
C GLU A 162 42.24 -21.39 9.28
N ALA A 163 41.71 -20.16 9.38
CA ALA A 163 40.69 -19.80 10.36
C ALA A 163 39.42 -20.68 10.26
N HIS A 164 39.03 -21.11 9.06
CA HIS A 164 37.83 -21.91 8.81
C HIS A 164 38.01 -23.40 9.12
N PHE A 165 39.25 -23.89 9.23
CA PHE A 165 39.55 -25.27 9.62
C PHE A 165 39.60 -25.47 11.15
N SER A 166 39.48 -24.39 11.93
CA SER A 166 39.49 -24.48 13.40
C SER A 166 38.15 -24.96 13.99
N ASP A 167 38.22 -25.77 15.04
CA ASP A 167 37.04 -26.18 15.82
C ASP A 167 36.36 -24.97 16.50
N GLU A 168 37.13 -23.95 16.85
CA GLU A 168 36.65 -22.68 17.40
C GLU A 168 35.74 -21.94 16.42
N TRP A 169 36.10 -21.89 15.13
CA TRP A 169 35.26 -21.28 14.10
C TRP A 169 33.94 -22.02 13.94
N ARG A 170 33.96 -23.36 13.96
CA ARG A 170 32.74 -24.18 13.87
C ARG A 170 31.84 -23.97 15.09
N ALA A 171 32.40 -23.89 16.29
CA ALA A 171 31.66 -23.60 17.51
C ALA A 171 31.05 -22.18 17.49
N SER A 172 31.83 -21.18 17.05
CA SER A 172 31.37 -19.80 16.89
C SER A 172 30.25 -19.68 15.85
N LEU A 173 30.36 -20.39 14.72
CA LEU A 173 29.31 -20.44 13.70
C LEU A 173 28.01 -21.03 14.26
N ARG A 174 28.09 -22.14 15.00
CA ARG A 174 26.92 -22.76 15.65
C ARG A 174 26.23 -21.78 16.57
N LEU A 175 26.96 -21.17 17.50
CA LEU A 175 26.40 -20.20 18.46
C LEU A 175 25.76 -19.01 17.75
N ALA A 176 26.48 -18.38 16.81
CA ALA A 176 25.98 -17.22 16.10
C ALA A 176 24.74 -17.54 15.25
N LEU A 177 24.69 -18.71 14.62
CA LEU A 177 23.53 -19.13 13.84
C LEU A 177 22.33 -19.46 14.73
N THR A 178 22.56 -20.12 15.88
CA THR A 178 21.51 -20.39 16.87
C THR A 178 20.93 -19.08 17.41
N ASP A 179 21.76 -18.12 17.82
CA ASP A 179 21.32 -16.81 18.31
C ASP A 179 20.53 -16.05 17.23
N PHE A 180 20.98 -16.13 15.98
CA PHE A 180 20.28 -15.52 14.85
C PHE A 180 18.88 -16.13 14.68
N VAL A 181 18.76 -17.46 14.57
CA VAL A 181 17.47 -18.15 14.40
C VAL A 181 16.56 -17.92 15.61
N GLN A 182 17.09 -17.91 16.83
CA GLN A 182 16.34 -17.58 18.05
C GLN A 182 15.81 -16.14 18.05
N THR A 183 16.52 -15.21 17.42
CA THR A 183 16.08 -13.81 17.30
C THR A 183 14.98 -13.66 16.24
N VAL A 184 14.96 -14.55 15.24
CA VAL A 184 14.00 -14.52 14.12
C VAL A 184 12.60 -14.91 14.58
N PHE A 185 12.45 -15.97 15.39
CA PHE A 185 11.12 -16.48 15.74
C PHE A 185 10.25 -15.49 16.53
N PRO A 186 10.75 -14.75 17.53
CA PRO A 186 9.96 -13.74 18.23
C PRO A 186 9.54 -12.55 17.35
N ALA A 187 10.24 -12.30 16.24
CA ALA A 187 9.87 -11.26 15.28
C ALA A 187 8.69 -11.67 14.37
N MET A 188 8.27 -12.94 14.44
CA MET A 188 7.14 -13.45 13.67
C MET A 188 5.81 -13.14 14.36
N ALA A 189 4.77 -12.92 13.56
CA ALA A 189 3.41 -12.80 14.07
C ALA A 189 2.95 -14.16 14.65
N VAL A 190 2.73 -14.19 15.96
CA VAL A 190 2.26 -15.38 16.68
C VAL A 190 0.76 -15.59 16.43
N PRO A 191 0.34 -16.79 15.96
CA PRO A 191 -1.07 -17.16 15.84
C PRO A 191 -1.91 -16.88 17.10
N ARG A 192 -3.13 -16.39 16.91
CA ARG A 192 -4.06 -16.05 18.02
C ARG A 192 -4.35 -17.20 18.98
N ILE A 193 -4.33 -18.45 18.50
CA ILE A 193 -4.56 -19.61 19.37
C ILE A 193 -3.48 -19.75 20.44
N MET A 194 -2.23 -19.42 20.11
CA MET A 194 -1.12 -19.43 21.07
C MET A 194 -1.19 -18.24 22.05
N LEU A 195 -1.97 -17.20 21.72
CA LEU A 195 -2.23 -16.06 22.59
C LEU A 195 -3.49 -16.23 23.43
N PHE A 196 -4.34 -17.22 23.14
CA PHE A 196 -5.67 -17.35 23.74
C PHE A 196 -5.66 -17.38 25.27
N ASP A 197 -4.79 -18.19 25.87
CA ASP A 197 -4.70 -18.30 27.33
C ASP A 197 -4.10 -17.06 27.99
N LYS A 198 -3.23 -16.35 27.29
CA LYS A 198 -2.70 -15.07 27.75
C LYS A 198 -3.78 -14.00 27.68
N ASP A 199 -4.43 -13.86 26.53
CA ASP A 199 -5.54 -12.92 26.30
C ASP A 199 -6.70 -13.17 27.27
N ARG A 200 -6.98 -14.44 27.61
CA ARG A 200 -7.99 -14.81 28.60
C ARG A 200 -7.60 -14.33 30.00
N ARG A 201 -6.38 -14.61 30.46
CA ARG A 201 -5.88 -14.15 31.77
C ARG A 201 -5.82 -12.63 31.88
N GLU A 202 -5.38 -11.95 30.82
CA GLU A 202 -5.38 -10.48 30.78
C GLU A 202 -6.80 -9.92 30.82
N ARG A 203 -7.74 -10.51 30.08
CA ARG A 203 -9.16 -10.14 30.16
C ARG A 203 -9.74 -10.34 31.56
N GLU A 204 -9.47 -11.47 32.20
CA GLU A 204 -9.92 -11.73 33.58
C GLU A 204 -9.32 -10.72 34.57
N ALA A 205 -8.02 -10.41 34.45
CA ALA A 205 -7.35 -9.42 35.28
C ALA A 205 -7.92 -8.00 35.07
N LEU A 206 -8.20 -7.61 33.83
CA LEU A 206 -8.82 -6.33 33.50
C LEU A 206 -10.26 -6.26 34.02
N GLN A 207 -11.05 -7.32 33.86
CA GLN A 207 -12.40 -7.41 34.41
C GLN A 207 -12.40 -7.28 35.94
N HIS A 208 -11.43 -7.90 36.62
CA HIS A 208 -11.27 -7.74 38.06
C HIS A 208 -10.93 -6.29 38.45
N LYS A 209 -10.03 -5.63 37.72
CA LYS A 209 -9.70 -4.21 37.93
C LYS A 209 -10.91 -3.29 37.69
N VAL A 210 -11.68 -3.53 36.63
CA VAL A 210 -12.90 -2.78 36.34
C VAL A 210 -13.90 -2.89 37.49
N LYS A 211 -14.13 -4.11 38.01
CA LYS A 211 -15.00 -4.32 39.17
C LYS A 211 -14.52 -3.54 40.40
N LEU A 212 -13.22 -3.57 40.69
CA LEU A 212 -12.63 -2.82 41.81
C LEU A 212 -12.84 -1.30 41.65
N TYR A 213 -12.68 -0.76 40.43
CA TYR A 213 -12.91 0.67 40.18
C TYR A 213 -14.40 1.05 40.28
N GLU A 214 -15.30 0.19 39.81
CA GLU A 214 -16.75 0.40 39.97
C GLU A 214 -17.16 0.43 41.45
N GLU A 215 -16.59 -0.45 42.27
CA GLU A 215 -16.82 -0.48 43.71
C GLU A 215 -16.26 0.77 44.40
N HIS A 216 -15.07 1.23 44.01
CA HIS A 216 -14.49 2.48 44.52
C HIS A 216 -15.36 3.69 44.18
N PHE A 217 -15.81 3.81 42.93
CA PHE A 217 -16.65 4.92 42.48
C PHE A 217 -18.00 4.94 43.20
N LYS A 218 -18.63 3.77 43.39
CA LYS A 218 -19.86 3.61 44.20
C LYS A 218 -19.64 3.97 45.67
N GLY A 219 -18.44 3.72 46.20
CA GLY A 219 -18.05 4.13 47.55
C GLY A 219 -17.94 5.65 47.70
N GLU A 220 -17.28 6.32 46.74
CA GLU A 220 -17.14 7.79 46.72
C GLU A 220 -18.49 8.52 46.54
N THR A 221 -19.42 7.95 45.77
CA THR A 221 -20.79 8.50 45.66
C THR A 221 -21.59 8.39 46.96
N ARG A 222 -21.27 7.42 47.83
CA ARG A 222 -21.91 7.29 49.16
C ARG A 222 -21.35 8.27 50.18
N ILE A 223 -20.08 8.68 50.05
CA ILE A 223 -19.44 9.66 50.95
C ILE A 223 -19.92 11.08 50.64
N THR A 224 -20.22 11.39 49.37
CA THR A 224 -20.71 12.71 48.95
C THR A 224 -22.19 12.97 49.24
N ALA A 225 -22.98 11.92 49.53
CA ALA A 225 -24.42 12.02 49.82
C ALA A 225 -24.78 12.25 51.32
N LEU A 226 -23.78 12.40 52.20
CA LEU A 226 -23.99 12.72 53.61
C LEU A 226 -23.69 14.21 53.86
N GLU A 227 -24.72 15.07 53.79
CA GLU A 227 -24.64 16.45 54.27
C GLU A 227 -24.76 16.52 55.80
N PRO A 228 -23.96 17.35 56.50
CA PRO A 228 -24.30 17.85 57.82
C PRO A 228 -24.93 19.25 57.73
N SER A 229 -26.09 19.36 58.35
CA SER A 229 -26.73 20.60 58.80
C SER A 229 -25.80 21.39 59.73
N CYS A 230 -25.57 22.68 59.47
CA CYS A 230 -25.67 23.74 60.49
C CYS A 230 -25.66 25.16 59.86
N ALA A 231 -26.36 26.08 60.51
CA ALA A 231 -26.70 27.44 60.07
C ALA A 231 -25.51 28.46 60.12
N PRO A 232 -25.69 29.70 59.62
CA PRO A 232 -24.61 30.61 59.18
C PRO A 232 -24.12 31.59 60.27
N PRO A 233 -23.03 32.34 60.00
CA PRO A 233 -23.20 33.80 59.97
C PRO A 233 -22.37 34.53 58.88
N SER A 234 -22.57 35.85 58.90
CA SER A 234 -22.49 36.92 57.89
C SER A 234 -21.15 37.66 57.69
N PHE A 235 -21.08 38.44 56.59
CA PHE A 235 -20.30 39.69 56.37
C PHE A 235 -18.79 39.48 56.07
N VAL A 236 -18.09 40.13 55.11
CA VAL A 236 -18.17 41.47 54.48
C VAL A 236 -17.61 41.41 53.05
N GLU A 237 -18.17 42.19 52.12
CA GLU A 237 -17.59 42.52 50.81
C GLU A 237 -16.36 43.44 50.94
N ASP A 238 -15.34 43.24 50.08
CA ASP A 238 -14.82 44.35 49.28
C ASP A 238 -13.91 43.88 48.12
N HIS A 239 -14.41 44.18 46.91
CA HIS A 239 -13.71 44.83 45.80
C HIS A 239 -12.65 44.09 44.93
N ILE A 240 -13.13 43.77 43.71
CA ILE A 240 -12.60 44.12 42.36
C ILE A 240 -12.15 42.96 41.45
N GLY A 241 -12.89 42.84 40.33
CA GLY A 241 -12.49 42.22 39.06
C GLY A 241 -13.14 40.85 38.83
N GLY A 242 -14.16 40.62 37.99
CA GLY A 242 -14.67 41.39 36.87
C GLY A 242 -14.63 40.57 35.58
N VAL A 243 -15.57 39.60 35.44
CA VAL A 243 -16.33 39.22 34.21
C VAL A 243 -15.50 38.58 33.05
N ALA A 244 -15.84 37.47 32.38
CA ALA A 244 -17.14 36.94 31.98
C ALA A 244 -17.15 35.40 31.84
N VAL A 245 -18.26 34.80 32.25
CA VAL A 245 -18.70 33.45 31.90
C VAL A 245 -19.58 33.56 30.64
N VAL A 246 -19.31 32.75 29.61
CA VAL A 246 -20.28 32.50 28.53
C VAL A 246 -20.72 31.05 28.62
N ARG A 247 -22.00 30.87 28.97
CA ARG A 247 -22.74 29.60 28.95
C ARG A 247 -23.21 29.29 27.53
N SER A 248 -23.14 28.02 27.16
CA SER A 248 -23.72 27.39 25.98
C SER A 248 -25.26 27.34 26.05
N PRO A 249 -25.98 27.40 24.92
CA PRO A 249 -27.43 27.17 24.90
C PRO A 249 -27.77 25.70 24.60
N VAL A 250 -28.81 25.24 25.28
CA VAL A 250 -29.47 23.94 25.12
C VAL A 250 -30.65 24.10 24.15
N LEU A 251 -30.81 23.09 23.29
CA LEU A 251 -31.91 22.89 22.34
C LEU A 251 -33.26 22.76 23.05
N ASN A 252 -34.31 23.37 22.47
CA ASN A 252 -35.69 22.95 22.72
C ASN A 252 -36.49 22.94 21.42
N ALA A 253 -37.23 21.85 21.24
CA ALA A 253 -38.20 21.62 20.18
C ALA A 253 -39.59 22.10 20.63
N ALA A 254 -40.38 22.65 19.71
CA ALA A 254 -41.85 22.56 19.70
C ALA A 254 -42.40 23.02 18.34
N ALA A 255 -43.44 22.32 17.89
CA ALA A 255 -44.12 22.43 16.61
C ALA A 255 -45.38 23.31 16.67
N THR A 256 -45.78 23.86 15.51
CA THR A 256 -47.13 24.20 14.97
C THR A 256 -46.90 25.23 13.85
N GLU A 257 -47.66 25.40 12.77
CA GLU A 257 -48.63 24.66 11.94
C GLU A 257 -49.03 25.66 10.81
N LEU A 258 -49.54 25.15 9.67
CA LEU A 258 -50.44 25.83 8.70
C LEU A 258 -49.88 26.97 7.80
N ALA A 259 -49.80 26.70 6.49
CA ALA A 259 -50.87 27.04 5.53
C ALA A 259 -50.48 26.71 4.08
N THR A 260 -51.41 26.04 3.40
CA THR A 260 -51.46 25.73 1.97
C THR A 260 -51.84 26.94 1.14
N ASP A 261 -51.37 27.05 -0.11
CA ASP A 261 -52.28 27.37 -1.22
C ASP A 261 -51.75 27.09 -2.64
N SER A 262 -52.61 26.38 -3.38
CA SER A 262 -52.91 26.45 -4.83
C SER A 262 -51.89 26.07 -5.91
N ILE A 263 -52.19 24.94 -6.56
CA ILE A 263 -51.82 24.59 -7.95
C ILE A 263 -52.97 25.03 -8.87
N SER A 264 -52.66 25.67 -10.00
CA SER A 264 -53.54 25.67 -11.18
C SER A 264 -52.71 25.61 -12.47
N ALA A 265 -53.20 24.80 -13.42
CA ALA A 265 -52.67 24.55 -14.76
C ALA A 265 -53.52 25.38 -15.76
N ILE A 266 -53.08 25.99 -16.86
CA ILE A 266 -52.57 25.50 -18.16
C ILE A 266 -52.44 26.78 -19.03
N ASP A 267 -51.35 26.99 -19.79
CA ASP A 267 -51.33 26.95 -21.28
C ASP A 267 -50.08 27.61 -21.90
N GLN A 268 -49.74 27.13 -23.09
CA GLN A 268 -48.55 27.31 -23.90
C GLN A 268 -48.41 28.70 -24.54
N SER A 269 -47.17 29.23 -24.59
CA SER A 269 -46.65 29.93 -25.78
C SER A 269 -45.13 30.08 -25.72
N LEU A 270 -44.49 29.65 -26.81
CA LEU A 270 -43.06 29.74 -27.15
C LEU A 270 -42.38 31.06 -26.76
N GLY A 271 -41.31 30.93 -25.99
CA GLY A 271 -40.28 31.95 -25.81
C GLY A 271 -39.00 31.25 -25.38
N ILE A 272 -38.03 31.18 -26.29
CA ILE A 272 -36.67 30.73 -26.02
C ILE A 272 -36.11 31.67 -24.95
N ILE A 273 -36.08 31.20 -23.70
CA ILE A 273 -35.27 31.81 -22.64
C ILE A 273 -34.01 30.96 -22.60
N GLN A 274 -32.89 31.52 -23.09
CA GLN A 274 -31.58 31.06 -22.67
C GLN A 274 -31.54 31.20 -21.15
N THR A 275 -31.62 30.09 -20.45
CA THR A 275 -31.24 30.04 -19.04
C THR A 275 -29.72 30.08 -19.01
N ASP A 276 -29.16 31.29 -19.02
CA ASP A 276 -27.88 31.57 -18.35
C ASP A 276 -28.11 31.36 -16.85
N GLU A 277 -28.26 30.10 -16.44
CA GLU A 277 -27.95 29.72 -15.06
C GLU A 277 -26.45 30.00 -14.90
N PRO A 278 -26.01 30.78 -13.89
CA PRO A 278 -24.59 30.94 -13.65
C PRO A 278 -24.05 29.55 -13.33
N SER A 279 -23.29 28.96 -14.26
CA SER A 279 -22.63 27.66 -14.06
C SER A 279 -21.86 27.73 -12.75
N SER A 280 -22.31 26.95 -11.77
CA SER A 280 -21.81 27.00 -10.40
C SER A 280 -20.30 26.84 -10.41
N MET A 281 -19.59 27.85 -9.90
CA MET A 281 -18.14 27.87 -9.99
C MET A 281 -17.55 27.14 -8.78
N LEU A 282 -16.73 26.12 -9.01
CA LEU A 282 -15.96 25.50 -7.94
C LEU A 282 -14.87 26.48 -7.50
N LYS A 283 -14.97 26.97 -6.26
CA LYS A 283 -13.93 27.81 -5.63
C LYS A 283 -13.31 27.10 -4.44
N ILE A 284 -12.01 27.34 -4.25
CA ILE A 284 -11.25 26.83 -3.12
C ILE A 284 -11.67 27.61 -1.88
N SER A 285 -12.19 26.89 -0.89
CA SER A 285 -12.65 27.44 0.38
C SER A 285 -11.59 27.36 1.48
N GLN A 286 -10.78 26.31 1.46
CA GLN A 286 -9.73 26.05 2.44
C GLN A 286 -8.61 25.25 1.78
N GLU A 287 -7.37 25.53 2.18
CA GLU A 287 -6.19 24.75 1.81
C GLU A 287 -5.36 24.44 3.05
N ASP A 288 -5.10 23.15 3.26
CA ASP A 288 -4.26 22.66 4.33
C ASP A 288 -2.97 22.06 3.74
N VAL A 289 -1.85 22.23 4.45
CA VAL A 289 -0.53 21.72 4.04
C VAL A 289 -0.05 20.71 5.07
N PHE A 290 0.34 19.54 4.61
CA PHE A 290 0.80 18.42 5.43
C PHE A 290 2.27 18.12 5.16
N LEU A 291 3.03 17.98 6.26
CA LEU A 291 4.47 17.71 6.28
C LEU A 291 4.74 16.30 6.82
N GLU A 292 3.99 15.32 6.29
CA GLU A 292 4.11 13.95 6.76
C GLU A 292 5.41 13.28 6.29
N HIS A 293 5.91 13.63 5.11
CA HIS A 293 7.11 13.01 4.54
C HIS A 293 8.31 13.95 4.64
N ASN A 294 9.50 13.36 4.77
CA ASN A 294 10.79 14.07 4.76
C ASN A 294 11.53 13.92 3.43
N SER A 295 10.98 13.11 2.52
CA SER A 295 11.48 12.84 1.17
C SER A 295 10.41 13.17 0.15
N GLY A 296 10.78 13.25 -1.13
CA GLY A 296 9.88 13.48 -2.24
C GLY A 296 8.77 12.43 -2.28
N ILE A 297 7.54 12.89 -2.55
CA ILE A 297 6.38 12.01 -2.58
C ILE A 297 6.15 11.62 -4.02
N SER A 298 6.39 10.35 -4.33
CA SER A 298 6.16 9.82 -5.67
C SER A 298 4.66 9.70 -5.97
N MET A 299 3.86 9.24 -5.00
CA MET A 299 2.42 9.01 -5.20
C MET A 299 1.59 9.24 -3.94
N ALA A 300 0.39 9.79 -4.13
CA ALA A 300 -0.60 9.93 -3.07
C ALA A 300 -2.03 9.87 -3.63
N ARG A 301 -2.92 9.17 -2.93
CA ARG A 301 -4.31 8.92 -3.35
C ARG A 301 -5.26 8.95 -2.15
N PHE A 302 -6.43 9.53 -2.36
CA PHE A 302 -7.53 9.46 -1.40
C PHE A 302 -8.16 8.07 -1.37
N SER A 303 -8.58 7.65 -0.17
CA SER A 303 -9.53 6.57 -0.05
C SER A 303 -10.86 6.95 -0.71
N PRO A 304 -11.71 5.98 -1.10
CA PRO A 304 -12.96 6.28 -1.82
C PRO A 304 -13.93 7.18 -1.05
N THR A 305 -13.83 7.18 0.28
CA THR A 305 -14.61 8.04 1.17
C THR A 305 -13.95 9.39 1.44
N GLY A 306 -12.70 9.57 1.04
CA GLY A 306 -11.85 10.72 1.38
C GLY A 306 -11.49 10.82 2.87
N ALA A 307 -11.78 9.78 3.66
CA ALA A 307 -11.46 9.76 5.09
C ALA A 307 -9.97 9.49 5.35
N LEU A 308 -9.27 8.88 4.40
CA LEU A 308 -7.85 8.56 4.51
C LEU A 308 -7.13 8.99 3.24
N ILE A 309 -5.84 9.28 3.38
CA ILE A 309 -4.88 9.46 2.30
C ILE A 309 -3.84 8.35 2.44
N ALA A 310 -3.53 7.67 1.34
CA ALA A 310 -2.31 6.89 1.21
C ALA A 310 -1.26 7.74 0.50
N SER A 311 -0.07 7.84 1.08
CA SER A 311 1.07 8.57 0.50
C SER A 311 2.33 7.71 0.57
N TYR A 312 3.07 7.68 -0.52
CA TYR A 312 4.27 6.89 -0.71
C TYR A 312 5.42 7.79 -1.17
N ASP A 313 6.57 7.67 -0.52
CA ASP A 313 7.75 8.50 -0.79
C ASP A 313 8.90 7.71 -1.42
N ASP A 314 9.92 8.44 -1.86
CA ASP A 314 11.12 7.88 -2.49
C ASP A 314 11.98 7.04 -1.53
N GLU A 315 11.77 7.17 -0.20
CA GLU A 315 12.39 6.31 0.81
C GLU A 315 11.61 5.01 1.04
N SER A 316 10.66 4.69 0.15
CA SER A 316 9.80 3.51 0.22
C SER A 316 8.91 3.46 1.46
N ILE A 317 8.57 4.61 2.04
CA ILE A 317 7.68 4.71 3.19
C ILE A 317 6.26 4.96 2.69
N LEU A 318 5.38 4.00 2.94
CA LEU A 318 3.95 4.15 2.77
C LEU A 318 3.32 4.62 4.09
N LYS A 319 2.64 5.77 4.06
CA LYS A 319 1.82 6.26 5.15
C LYS A 319 0.34 6.23 4.77
N ILE A 320 -0.50 5.87 5.73
CA ILE A 320 -1.95 6.03 5.63
C ILE A 320 -2.41 6.87 6.79
N TRP A 321 -3.10 7.97 6.53
CA TRP A 321 -3.42 8.98 7.53
C TRP A 321 -4.71 9.72 7.20
N SER A 322 -5.32 10.38 8.19
CA SER A 322 -6.51 11.21 7.95
C SER A 322 -6.10 12.65 7.66
N PRO A 323 -6.67 13.30 6.63
CA PRO A 323 -6.49 14.74 6.40
C PRO A 323 -7.15 15.63 7.46
N ASP A 324 -7.88 15.07 8.42
CA ASP A 324 -8.49 15.85 9.48
C ASP A 324 -7.42 16.33 10.47
N LEU A 325 -7.34 17.65 10.66
CA LEU A 325 -6.36 18.33 11.54
C LEU A 325 -6.43 17.89 13.01
N THR A 326 -7.48 17.17 13.42
CA THR A 326 -7.62 16.59 14.76
C THR A 326 -6.85 15.27 14.93
N SER A 327 -6.38 14.67 13.84
CA SER A 327 -5.59 13.43 13.87
C SER A 327 -4.13 13.74 14.18
N SER A 328 -3.58 13.15 15.25
CA SER A 328 -2.22 13.48 15.75
C SER A 328 -1.11 12.60 15.19
N ALA A 329 -1.43 11.51 14.47
CA ALA A 329 -0.46 10.59 13.88
C ALA A 329 -1.04 9.87 12.65
N PRO A 330 -0.18 9.37 11.73
CA PRO A 330 -0.63 8.50 10.66
C PRO A 330 -1.23 7.22 11.24
N LYS A 331 -2.35 6.77 10.67
CA LYS A 331 -3.01 5.50 11.02
C LYS A 331 -2.07 4.33 10.80
N LEU A 332 -1.30 4.35 9.71
CA LEU A 332 -0.28 3.35 9.38
C LEU A 332 0.98 4.03 8.85
N LYS A 333 2.12 3.44 9.19
CA LYS A 333 3.42 3.75 8.61
C LYS A 333 4.13 2.43 8.33
N ASN A 334 4.35 2.14 7.05
CA ASN A 334 4.98 0.93 6.58
C ASN A 334 6.23 1.33 5.80
N GLU A 335 7.36 0.73 6.16
CA GLU A 335 8.57 0.76 5.34
C GLU A 335 8.50 -0.44 4.40
N LEU A 336 8.30 -0.20 3.11
CA LEU A 336 8.16 -1.24 2.11
C LEU A 336 9.54 -1.71 1.66
N ASP A 337 9.68 -3.02 1.47
CA ASP A 337 10.89 -3.68 0.96
C ASP A 337 10.95 -3.72 -0.57
N PHE A 338 9.96 -3.11 -1.23
CA PHE A 338 9.86 -2.98 -2.68
C PHE A 338 9.43 -1.57 -3.06
N THR A 339 9.78 -1.18 -4.28
CA THR A 339 9.37 0.06 -4.92
C THR A 339 7.94 -0.05 -5.46
N VAL A 340 7.12 0.97 -5.23
CA VAL A 340 5.74 1.04 -5.74
C VAL A 340 5.71 1.86 -7.01
N ASN A 341 5.21 1.25 -8.09
CA ASN A 341 5.06 1.90 -9.39
C ASN A 341 3.64 2.44 -9.61
N ALA A 342 2.61 1.77 -9.06
CA ALA A 342 1.22 2.22 -9.18
C ALA A 342 0.41 1.90 -7.92
N MET A 343 -0.59 2.72 -7.63
CA MET A 343 -1.40 2.63 -6.40
C MET A 343 -2.86 2.95 -6.72
N ALA A 344 -3.77 2.13 -6.20
CA ALA A 344 -5.21 2.36 -6.35
C ALA A 344 -5.95 1.81 -5.14
N TRP A 345 -6.91 2.59 -4.64
CA TRP A 345 -7.85 2.12 -3.62
C TRP A 345 -8.99 1.33 -4.27
N ASP A 346 -9.44 0.26 -3.61
CA ASP A 346 -10.70 -0.38 -3.97
C ASP A 346 -11.85 0.60 -3.70
N LYS A 347 -12.67 0.90 -4.72
CA LYS A 347 -13.80 1.82 -4.60
C LYS A 347 -15.00 1.22 -3.85
N LYS A 348 -15.11 -0.10 -3.74
CA LYS A 348 -16.13 -0.79 -2.93
C LYS A 348 -15.70 -0.95 -1.48
N HIS A 349 -14.46 -1.40 -1.27
CA HIS A 349 -13.94 -1.66 0.06
C HIS A 349 -12.87 -0.63 0.43
N ALA A 350 -13.28 0.47 1.07
CA ALA A 350 -12.39 1.58 1.44
C ALA A 350 -11.23 1.24 2.39
N HIS A 351 -11.13 -0.01 2.85
CA HIS A 351 -10.04 -0.53 3.66
C HIS A 351 -9.00 -1.32 2.85
N LEU A 352 -9.20 -1.54 1.54
CA LEU A 352 -8.26 -2.24 0.67
C LEU A 352 -7.53 -1.23 -0.21
N LEU A 353 -6.20 -1.32 -0.17
CA LEU A 353 -5.28 -0.55 -0.99
C LEU A 353 -4.45 -1.51 -1.84
N TYR A 354 -4.41 -1.28 -3.14
CA TYR A 354 -3.59 -2.04 -4.07
C TYR A 354 -2.31 -1.27 -4.38
N LEU A 355 -1.18 -1.97 -4.25
CA LEU A 355 0.16 -1.45 -4.51
C LEU A 355 0.82 -2.36 -5.52
N TYR A 356 1.21 -1.80 -6.65
CA TYR A 356 1.94 -2.54 -7.66
C TYR A 356 3.44 -2.34 -7.49
N SER A 357 4.16 -3.43 -7.31
CA SER A 357 5.61 -3.44 -7.15
C SER A 357 6.33 -3.48 -8.50
N GLU A 358 7.50 -2.84 -8.61
CA GLU A 358 8.38 -2.99 -9.78
C GLU A 358 8.75 -4.46 -10.07
N ASP A 359 8.71 -5.34 -9.07
CA ASP A 359 8.95 -6.78 -9.22
C ASP A 359 7.80 -7.51 -9.95
N GLY A 360 6.75 -6.82 -10.36
CA GLY A 360 5.61 -7.37 -11.10
C GLY A 360 4.52 -7.98 -10.23
N TYR A 361 4.49 -7.64 -8.94
CA TYR A 361 3.52 -8.16 -7.98
C TYR A 361 2.48 -7.13 -7.60
N LEU A 362 1.22 -7.57 -7.50
CA LEU A 362 0.15 -6.79 -6.90
C LEU A 362 0.06 -7.13 -5.41
N HIS A 363 0.35 -6.16 -4.57
CA HIS A 363 0.18 -6.25 -3.12
C HIS A 363 -1.16 -5.65 -2.74
N THR A 364 -1.94 -6.39 -1.96
CA THR A 364 -3.18 -5.89 -1.36
C THR A 364 -2.94 -5.65 0.12
N LEU A 365 -3.04 -4.39 0.54
CA LEU A 365 -2.93 -3.94 1.92
C LEU A 365 -4.32 -3.70 2.51
N ASN A 366 -4.63 -4.38 3.60
CA ASN A 366 -5.78 -4.07 4.42
C ASN A 366 -5.41 -2.99 5.45
N THR A 367 -5.95 -1.79 5.29
CA THR A 367 -5.61 -0.60 6.09
C THR A 367 -6.23 -0.61 7.49
N ASN A 368 -7.11 -1.57 7.80
CA ASN A 368 -7.64 -1.76 9.15
C ASN A 368 -6.78 -2.73 9.97
N THR A 369 -6.25 -3.78 9.34
CA THR A 369 -5.46 -4.81 10.03
C THR A 369 -3.96 -4.67 9.84
N ASN A 370 -3.53 -3.77 8.94
CA ASN A 370 -2.16 -3.66 8.45
C ASN A 370 -1.59 -4.98 7.90
N LEU A 371 -2.46 -5.83 7.34
CA LEU A 371 -2.04 -7.07 6.73
C LEU A 371 -1.83 -6.83 5.24
N MET A 372 -0.63 -7.16 4.76
CA MET A 372 -0.30 -7.14 3.35
C MET A 372 -0.30 -8.55 2.81
N SER A 373 -1.02 -8.76 1.71
CA SER A 373 -1.01 -10.00 0.95
C SER A 373 -0.41 -9.72 -0.42
N ARG A 374 0.33 -10.70 -0.95
CA ARG A 374 1.03 -10.59 -2.23
C ARG A 374 0.43 -11.56 -3.22
N GLN A 375 0.09 -11.06 -4.41
CA GLN A 375 -0.32 -11.90 -5.52
C GLN A 375 0.51 -11.59 -6.76
N LEU A 376 0.97 -12.64 -7.44
CA LEU A 376 1.54 -12.50 -8.76
C LEU A 376 0.40 -12.22 -9.73
N LEU A 377 0.33 -10.99 -10.23
CA LEU A 377 -0.66 -10.62 -11.23
C LEU A 377 -0.11 -10.81 -12.65
N LEU A 378 1.18 -10.56 -12.85
CA LEU A 378 1.73 -10.30 -14.18
C LEU A 378 2.72 -11.36 -14.69
N GLU A 379 2.82 -11.46 -16.01
CA GLU A 379 3.95 -12.07 -16.71
C GLU A 379 5.20 -11.21 -16.48
N GLN A 380 6.35 -11.77 -16.06
CA GLN A 380 7.59 -10.99 -15.82
C GLN A 380 8.12 -10.20 -17.04
N ARG A 381 7.47 -10.27 -18.20
CA ARG A 381 7.83 -9.55 -19.42
C ARG A 381 7.38 -8.09 -19.45
N HIS A 382 6.42 -7.68 -18.63
CA HIS A 382 5.81 -6.34 -18.69
C HIS A 382 5.77 -5.63 -17.33
N PRO A 383 6.90 -5.45 -16.61
CA PRO A 383 6.86 -5.05 -15.20
C PRO A 383 6.44 -3.59 -14.96
N TRP A 384 6.34 -2.73 -15.98
CA TRP A 384 5.95 -1.32 -15.80
C TRP A 384 4.45 -1.11 -15.97
N ILE A 385 3.76 -0.60 -14.96
CA ILE A 385 2.37 -0.16 -15.05
C ILE A 385 2.30 1.25 -15.63
N GLN A 386 1.50 1.41 -16.67
CA GLN A 386 1.19 2.68 -17.32
C GLN A 386 -0.06 3.32 -16.70
N SER A 387 -1.03 2.50 -16.29
CA SER A 387 -2.24 2.98 -15.63
C SER A 387 -2.87 1.85 -14.80
N MET A 388 -3.42 2.22 -13.64
CA MET A 388 -4.11 1.30 -12.74
C MET A 388 -5.42 1.93 -12.26
N GLN A 389 -6.55 1.31 -12.61
CA GLN A 389 -7.88 1.84 -12.36
C GLN A 389 -8.77 0.85 -11.63
N ALA A 390 -9.30 1.24 -10.47
CA ALA A 390 -10.25 0.44 -9.72
C ALA A 390 -11.69 0.75 -10.17
N SER A 391 -12.49 -0.28 -10.40
CA SER A 391 -13.90 -0.15 -10.77
C SER A 391 -14.73 0.40 -9.61
N SER A 392 -15.66 1.32 -9.90
CA SER A 392 -16.67 1.77 -8.93
C SER A 392 -17.83 0.77 -8.76
N ALA A 393 -18.06 -0.08 -9.76
CA ALA A 393 -19.17 -1.04 -9.78
C ALA A 393 -18.85 -2.35 -9.05
N SER A 394 -17.59 -2.76 -9.07
CA SER A 394 -17.09 -4.05 -8.54
C SER A 394 -15.72 -3.90 -7.91
N SER A 395 -15.34 -4.84 -7.06
CA SER A 395 -13.97 -4.93 -6.50
C SER A 395 -13.01 -5.54 -7.54
N THR A 396 -12.89 -4.87 -8.68
CA THR A 396 -12.06 -5.28 -9.82
C THR A 396 -11.11 -4.17 -10.20
N LEU A 397 -9.90 -4.55 -10.61
CA LEU A 397 -8.81 -3.66 -10.96
C LEU A 397 -8.40 -3.88 -12.41
N LEU A 398 -8.44 -2.82 -13.21
CA LEU A 398 -7.82 -2.79 -14.54
C LEU A 398 -6.37 -2.34 -14.39
N THR A 399 -5.45 -3.16 -14.90
CA THR A 399 -4.03 -2.81 -15.02
C THR A 399 -3.64 -2.76 -16.49
N VAL A 400 -2.93 -1.71 -16.87
CA VAL A 400 -2.28 -1.58 -18.17
C VAL A 400 -0.79 -1.57 -17.90
N SER A 401 -0.10 -2.61 -18.38
CA SER A 401 1.33 -2.78 -18.16
C SER A 401 2.09 -2.88 -19.47
N SER A 402 3.41 -2.76 -19.38
CA SER A 402 4.28 -2.61 -20.52
C SER A 402 5.71 -3.06 -20.22
N ALA A 403 6.46 -3.36 -21.27
CA ALA A 403 7.82 -3.88 -21.15
C ALA A 403 8.87 -2.81 -20.77
N LYS A 404 8.53 -1.53 -20.90
CA LYS A 404 9.39 -0.38 -20.60
C LYS A 404 8.53 0.81 -20.17
N PRO A 405 9.05 1.75 -19.36
CA PRO A 405 8.28 2.92 -18.93
C PRO A 405 7.86 3.82 -20.10
N GLU A 406 8.68 3.93 -21.15
CA GLU A 406 8.39 4.79 -22.31
C GLU A 406 8.66 4.09 -23.65
N GLY A 407 8.01 4.59 -24.71
CA GLY A 407 8.31 4.23 -26.10
C GLY A 407 8.00 2.78 -26.48
N THR A 408 7.10 2.13 -25.73
CA THR A 408 6.67 0.75 -25.97
C THR A 408 5.34 0.70 -26.72
N SER A 409 5.27 -0.20 -27.70
CA SER A 409 4.05 -0.55 -28.42
C SER A 409 3.42 -1.86 -27.91
N ASP A 410 4.08 -2.52 -26.96
CA ASP A 410 3.62 -3.77 -26.39
C ASP A 410 3.00 -3.53 -25.03
N LEU A 411 1.67 -3.67 -25.00
CA LEU A 411 0.85 -3.46 -23.82
C LEU A 411 0.21 -4.77 -23.41
N PHE A 412 0.14 -4.97 -22.11
CA PHE A 412 -0.55 -6.09 -21.51
C PHE A 412 -1.63 -5.58 -20.57
N LEU A 413 -2.87 -5.93 -20.87
CA LEU A 413 -4.03 -5.52 -20.10
C LEU A 413 -4.49 -6.70 -19.26
N GLN A 414 -4.82 -6.44 -18.00
CA GLN A 414 -5.41 -7.43 -17.12
C GLN A 414 -6.55 -6.83 -16.31
N ILE A 415 -7.58 -7.64 -16.10
CA ILE A 415 -8.61 -7.39 -15.10
C ILE A 415 -8.39 -8.39 -13.98
N TRP A 416 -8.20 -7.87 -12.78
CA TRP A 416 -8.09 -8.65 -11.57
C TRP A 416 -9.35 -8.48 -10.72
N ASP A 417 -9.88 -9.58 -10.20
CA ASP A 417 -11.01 -9.58 -9.26
C ASP A 417 -10.46 -9.86 -7.86
N ALA A 418 -10.65 -8.91 -6.96
CA ALA A 418 -10.15 -9.00 -5.59
C ALA A 418 -10.92 -10.01 -4.74
N ASN A 419 -12.22 -10.17 -5.01
CA ASN A 419 -13.05 -11.14 -4.28
C ASN A 419 -12.66 -12.57 -4.65
N ALA A 420 -12.45 -12.81 -5.95
CA ALA A 420 -12.00 -14.10 -6.45
C ALA A 420 -10.48 -14.30 -6.31
N ASN A 421 -9.75 -13.25 -5.96
CA ASN A 421 -8.30 -13.19 -5.85
C ASN A 421 -7.63 -13.82 -7.09
N LYS A 422 -8.05 -13.42 -8.29
CA LYS A 422 -7.56 -13.96 -9.56
C LYS A 422 -7.74 -13.01 -10.73
N THR A 423 -6.91 -13.18 -11.76
CA THR A 423 -7.09 -12.52 -13.05
C THR A 423 -8.29 -13.12 -13.78
N THR A 424 -9.28 -12.30 -14.14
CA THR A 424 -10.52 -12.71 -14.82
C THR A 424 -10.41 -12.61 -16.33
N ALA A 425 -9.69 -11.60 -16.82
CA ALA A 425 -9.40 -11.40 -18.23
C ALA A 425 -7.97 -10.88 -18.39
N SER A 426 -7.29 -11.30 -19.44
CA SER A 426 -6.01 -10.74 -19.84
C SER A 426 -5.90 -10.69 -21.36
N ARG A 427 -5.25 -9.65 -21.87
CA ARG A 427 -5.05 -9.47 -23.31
C ARG A 427 -3.78 -8.70 -23.59
N ARG A 428 -3.02 -9.19 -24.57
CA ARG A 428 -1.90 -8.47 -25.14
C ARG A 428 -2.37 -7.63 -26.33
N LEU A 429 -2.02 -6.36 -26.33
CA LEU A 429 -2.21 -5.46 -27.46
C LEU A 429 -0.83 -5.08 -27.99
N THR A 430 -0.53 -5.49 -29.22
CA THR A 430 0.71 -5.10 -29.91
C THR A 430 0.30 -4.33 -31.16
N THR A 431 0.48 -3.02 -31.15
CA THR A 431 0.22 -2.18 -32.32
C THR A 431 1.41 -1.27 -32.59
N ALA A 432 2.17 -1.59 -33.65
CA ALA A 432 3.37 -0.86 -34.04
C ALA A 432 3.14 0.64 -34.32
N ALA A 433 1.89 1.06 -34.53
CA ALA A 433 1.50 2.44 -34.82
C ALA A 433 1.08 3.27 -33.60
N GLU A 434 1.07 2.71 -32.37
CA GLU A 434 0.43 3.29 -31.18
C GLU A 434 1.41 3.40 -29.97
N SER A 435 2.66 3.77 -30.23
CA SER A 435 3.83 3.46 -29.39
C SER A 435 4.16 4.38 -28.20
N HIS A 436 3.22 5.17 -27.68
CA HIS A 436 3.55 6.14 -26.60
C HIS A 436 2.42 6.25 -25.59
N GLY A 437 2.78 6.22 -24.29
CA GLY A 437 2.01 6.66 -23.12
C GLY A 437 0.54 6.26 -23.09
N VAL A 438 0.15 5.41 -22.13
CA VAL A 438 -1.20 4.88 -22.10
C VAL A 438 -1.89 5.17 -20.78
N CYS A 439 -2.87 6.07 -20.83
CA CYS A 439 -3.80 6.25 -19.74
C CYS A 439 -5.06 5.43 -19.99
N ALA A 440 -5.62 4.89 -18.91
CA ALA A 440 -6.87 4.16 -18.93
C ALA A 440 -7.90 4.85 -18.04
N ALA A 441 -9.15 4.77 -18.46
CA ALA A 441 -10.30 5.12 -17.63
C ALA A 441 -11.38 4.03 -17.74
N LEU A 442 -12.05 3.77 -16.62
CA LEU A 442 -13.22 2.90 -16.57
C LEU A 442 -14.48 3.76 -16.56
N ASN A 443 -15.54 3.30 -17.21
CA ASN A 443 -16.85 3.88 -17.01
C ASN A 443 -17.43 3.47 -15.64
N HIS A 444 -18.51 4.12 -15.19
CA HIS A 444 -19.09 3.95 -13.86
C HIS A 444 -19.53 2.52 -13.57
N ASN A 445 -20.07 1.83 -14.60
CA ASN A 445 -20.52 0.44 -14.47
C ASN A 445 -19.38 -0.59 -14.59
N GLY A 446 -18.17 -0.17 -14.97
CA GLY A 446 -16.99 -1.03 -15.09
C GLY A 446 -17.00 -2.00 -16.28
N ASN A 447 -17.95 -1.87 -17.22
CA ASN A 447 -18.05 -2.74 -18.41
C ASN A 447 -17.27 -2.19 -19.61
N LEU A 448 -16.97 -0.89 -19.63
CA LEU A 448 -16.20 -0.24 -20.69
C LEU A 448 -14.93 0.39 -20.12
N ALA A 449 -13.82 0.19 -20.84
CA ALA A 449 -12.56 0.87 -20.59
C ALA A 449 -12.17 1.72 -21.79
N ALA A 450 -11.77 2.96 -21.56
CA ALA A 450 -11.12 3.79 -22.56
C ALA A 450 -9.60 3.69 -22.38
N LEU A 451 -8.90 3.36 -23.45
CA LEU A 451 -7.44 3.25 -23.51
C LEU A 451 -6.92 4.29 -24.49
N ALA A 452 -6.37 5.39 -23.97
CA ALA A 452 -5.85 6.46 -24.80
C ALA A 452 -4.35 6.33 -25.01
N TYR A 453 -3.93 6.54 -26.25
CA TYR A 453 -2.54 6.47 -26.68
C TYR A 453 -2.03 7.89 -26.96
N GLY A 454 -0.74 8.12 -26.73
CA GLY A 454 -0.08 9.38 -27.06
C GLY A 454 -0.14 9.77 -28.54
N THR A 455 -0.56 8.89 -29.45
CA THR A 455 -0.81 9.22 -30.85
C THR A 455 -2.11 10.01 -31.08
N GLY A 456 -3.00 10.05 -30.09
CA GLY A 456 -4.36 10.60 -30.21
C GLY A 456 -5.44 9.56 -30.47
N LEU A 457 -5.05 8.30 -30.61
CA LEU A 457 -6.03 7.23 -30.72
C LEU A 457 -6.56 6.88 -29.32
N VAL A 458 -7.86 6.64 -29.20
CA VAL A 458 -8.47 6.06 -28.00
C VAL A 458 -9.25 4.83 -28.41
N ARG A 459 -8.96 3.69 -27.80
CA ARG A 459 -9.73 2.46 -27.97
C ARG A 459 -10.71 2.29 -26.83
N LEU A 460 -11.96 2.01 -27.16
CA LEU A 460 -12.97 1.58 -26.19
C LEU A 460 -12.99 0.06 -26.18
N LEU A 461 -12.79 -0.52 -25.01
CA LEU A 461 -12.70 -1.95 -24.78
C LEU A 461 -13.87 -2.43 -23.91
N ASP A 462 -14.44 -3.58 -24.24
CA ASP A 462 -15.30 -4.32 -23.30
C ASP A 462 -14.42 -4.94 -22.21
N THR A 463 -14.65 -4.64 -20.94
CA THR A 463 -13.77 -5.10 -19.85
C THR A 463 -13.82 -6.61 -19.64
N ARG A 464 -14.92 -7.28 -20.02
CA ARG A 464 -15.05 -8.73 -19.87
C ARG A 464 -14.17 -9.51 -20.85
N SER A 465 -14.10 -9.05 -22.10
CA SER A 465 -13.37 -9.71 -23.19
C SER A 465 -12.03 -9.03 -23.52
N LEU A 466 -11.86 -7.79 -23.07
CA LEU A 466 -10.82 -6.85 -23.49
C LEU A 466 -10.80 -6.65 -25.02
N GLU A 467 -11.92 -6.90 -25.72
CA GLU A 467 -12.07 -6.63 -27.15
C GLU A 467 -12.36 -5.17 -27.42
N THR A 468 -11.80 -4.66 -28.52
CA THR A 468 -12.08 -3.30 -28.99
C THR A 468 -13.47 -3.23 -29.58
N VAL A 469 -14.34 -2.46 -28.91
CA VAL A 469 -15.71 -2.19 -29.33
C VAL A 469 -15.77 -1.02 -30.30
N ALA A 470 -14.98 0.02 -30.02
CA ALA A 470 -14.93 1.22 -30.84
C ALA A 470 -13.57 1.90 -30.75
N THR A 471 -13.31 2.85 -31.65
CA THR A 471 -12.06 3.62 -31.67
C THR A 471 -12.38 5.07 -32.00
N VAL A 472 -11.89 5.98 -31.16
CA VAL A 472 -11.98 7.43 -31.30
C VAL A 472 -10.61 7.94 -31.72
N ASN A 473 -10.54 8.82 -32.72
CA ASN A 473 -9.30 9.49 -33.08
C ASN A 473 -9.44 10.97 -32.76
N THR A 474 -8.72 11.43 -31.73
CA THR A 474 -8.80 12.82 -31.26
C THR A 474 -8.17 13.82 -32.23
N LYS A 475 -7.46 13.35 -33.26
CA LYS A 475 -6.66 14.14 -34.21
C LYS A 475 -5.56 15.00 -33.55
N LYS A 476 -5.36 14.86 -32.24
CA LYS A 476 -4.35 15.57 -31.44
C LYS A 476 -3.35 14.56 -30.90
N LYS A 477 -2.06 14.86 -31.03
CA LYS A 477 -0.98 14.05 -30.45
C LYS A 477 -0.71 14.46 -29.00
N GLY A 478 -0.07 13.56 -28.26
CA GLY A 478 0.30 13.74 -26.86
C GLY A 478 -0.91 13.70 -25.93
N VAL A 479 -1.87 12.79 -26.14
CA VAL A 479 -2.96 12.59 -25.16
C VAL A 479 -2.36 11.98 -23.90
N CYS A 480 -2.51 12.64 -22.76
CA CYS A 480 -1.97 12.20 -21.48
C CYS A 480 -3.05 11.71 -20.51
N SER A 481 -4.30 12.18 -20.61
CA SER A 481 -5.40 11.74 -19.76
C SER A 481 -6.71 11.60 -20.55
N VAL A 482 -7.55 10.65 -20.14
CA VAL A 482 -8.83 10.35 -20.75
C VAL A 482 -9.85 10.03 -19.66
N GLU A 483 -11.08 10.50 -19.79
CA GLU A 483 -12.15 10.19 -18.84
C GLU A 483 -13.53 10.23 -19.50
N PHE A 484 -14.45 9.40 -19.02
CA PHE A 484 -15.85 9.46 -19.46
C PHE A 484 -16.56 10.65 -18.82
N SER A 485 -17.48 11.27 -19.57
CA SER A 485 -18.42 12.23 -19.00
C SER A 485 -19.35 11.55 -17.99
N LEU A 486 -19.99 12.32 -17.11
CA LEU A 486 -20.85 11.80 -16.04
C LEU A 486 -22.04 10.98 -16.57
N ASP A 487 -22.56 11.37 -17.73
CA ASP A 487 -23.63 10.69 -18.46
C ASP A 487 -23.14 9.52 -19.33
N GLU A 488 -21.82 9.28 -19.39
CA GLU A 488 -21.13 8.28 -20.23
C GLU A 488 -21.38 8.41 -21.75
N ASP A 489 -21.97 9.52 -22.19
CA ASP A 489 -22.30 9.74 -23.60
C ASP A 489 -21.16 10.35 -24.40
N SER A 490 -20.16 10.90 -23.69
CA SER A 490 -19.00 11.53 -24.26
C SER A 490 -17.71 11.06 -23.58
N LEU A 491 -16.62 11.23 -24.30
CA LEU A 491 -15.28 10.97 -23.83
C LEU A 491 -14.48 12.27 -23.86
N MET A 492 -13.88 12.62 -22.74
CA MET A 492 -12.98 13.76 -22.62
C MET A 492 -11.54 13.28 -22.73
N ALA A 493 -10.73 13.97 -23.53
CA ALA A 493 -9.31 13.69 -23.69
C ALA A 493 -8.50 14.97 -23.52
N VAL A 494 -7.43 14.87 -22.74
CA VAL A 494 -6.51 15.98 -22.40
C VAL A 494 -5.14 15.68 -22.97
N THR A 495 -4.52 16.68 -23.60
CA THR A 495 -3.16 16.58 -24.14
C THR A 495 -2.11 17.11 -23.15
N GLU A 496 -0.86 16.69 -23.33
CA GLU A 496 0.34 17.16 -22.62
C GLU A 496 0.46 18.70 -22.65
N THR A 497 -0.11 19.34 -23.68
CA THR A 497 -0.10 20.79 -23.91
C THR A 497 -1.37 21.49 -23.43
N GLY A 498 -2.25 20.81 -22.69
CA GLY A 498 -3.49 21.38 -22.16
C GLY A 498 -4.65 21.48 -23.16
N GLY A 499 -4.57 20.80 -24.31
CA GLY A 499 -5.71 20.71 -25.23
C GLY A 499 -6.78 19.79 -24.65
N LEU A 500 -8.01 20.28 -24.51
CA LEU A 500 -9.16 19.53 -24.01
C LEU A 500 -10.12 19.29 -25.17
N THR A 501 -10.41 18.03 -25.47
CA THR A 501 -11.36 17.64 -26.52
C THR A 501 -12.43 16.72 -25.96
N GLN A 502 -13.68 16.93 -26.39
CA GLN A 502 -14.82 16.10 -26.01
C GLN A 502 -15.41 15.43 -27.25
N TRP A 503 -15.66 14.13 -27.16
CA TRP A 503 -16.06 13.27 -28.27
C TRP A 503 -17.32 12.50 -27.93
N SER A 504 -18.38 12.62 -28.73
CA SER A 504 -19.63 11.91 -28.49
C SER A 504 -19.52 10.44 -28.90
N LEU A 505 -19.87 9.53 -27.99
CA LEU A 505 -19.84 8.09 -28.24
C LEU A 505 -21.06 7.59 -29.03
N ARG A 506 -22.17 8.34 -29.02
CA ARG A 506 -23.41 7.99 -29.75
C ARG A 506 -23.38 8.37 -31.24
N LYS A 507 -22.66 9.43 -31.61
CA LYS A 507 -22.65 10.01 -32.96
C LYS A 507 -21.36 9.68 -33.72
N GLU A 508 -21.09 8.39 -33.94
CA GLU A 508 -19.91 7.92 -34.70
C GLU A 508 -18.56 8.53 -34.21
N SER A 509 -18.42 8.80 -32.90
CA SER A 509 -17.20 9.42 -32.37
C SER A 509 -16.89 10.78 -33.01
N GLN A 510 -17.91 11.65 -33.14
CA GLN A 510 -17.73 13.04 -33.56
C GLN A 510 -17.26 13.93 -32.40
N MET A 511 -16.41 14.91 -32.72
CA MET A 511 -15.97 15.93 -31.78
C MET A 511 -17.12 16.88 -31.46
N VAL A 512 -17.43 17.03 -30.18
CA VAL A 512 -18.49 17.90 -29.65
C VAL A 512 -17.93 19.27 -29.29
N ALA A 513 -16.78 19.29 -28.60
CA ALA A 513 -16.14 20.50 -28.14
C ALA A 513 -14.61 20.36 -28.22
N GLU A 514 -13.94 21.48 -28.46
CA GLU A 514 -12.49 21.62 -28.41
C GLU A 514 -12.16 22.93 -27.72
N SER A 515 -11.33 22.85 -26.68
CA SER A 515 -10.90 23.97 -25.89
C SER A 515 -9.41 23.84 -25.56
N SER A 516 -8.76 24.93 -25.18
CA SER A 516 -7.36 24.93 -24.76
C SER A 516 -7.24 25.52 -23.37
N LEU A 517 -6.74 24.73 -22.43
CA LEU A 517 -6.46 25.16 -21.06
C LEU A 517 -5.20 26.02 -21.06
N SER A 518 -5.25 27.18 -20.43
CA SER A 518 -4.11 28.10 -20.34
C SER A 518 -3.13 27.61 -19.26
N ILE A 519 -2.32 26.60 -19.57
CA ILE A 519 -1.41 25.92 -18.62
C ILE A 519 -0.04 26.60 -18.43
N VAL A 520 0.12 27.87 -18.84
CA VAL A 520 1.41 28.58 -18.75
C VAL A 520 1.66 29.02 -17.30
N ALA A 521 2.56 28.34 -16.61
CA ALA A 521 3.02 28.69 -15.27
C ALA A 521 4.14 29.76 -15.33
N GLY A 522 3.78 31.05 -15.31
CA GLY A 522 4.68 32.19 -15.06
C GLY A 522 5.65 32.60 -16.18
N ASP A 523 6.25 33.79 -16.02
CA ASP A 523 7.07 34.58 -16.99
C ASP A 523 8.43 33.96 -17.42
N GLY A 524 8.51 32.64 -17.59
CA GLY A 524 9.72 31.94 -18.06
C GLY A 524 9.69 31.65 -19.56
N GLY A 525 10.75 32.01 -20.28
CA GLY A 525 10.90 31.77 -21.74
C GLY A 525 10.91 30.30 -22.17
N ALA A 526 11.18 30.05 -23.46
CA ALA A 526 10.94 28.78 -24.18
C ALA A 526 11.47 27.46 -23.54
N ALA A 527 12.47 27.49 -22.65
CA ALA A 527 12.92 26.31 -21.90
C ALA A 527 11.89 25.84 -20.84
N ALA A 528 11.07 26.76 -20.32
CA ALA A 528 10.04 26.51 -19.32
C ALA A 528 8.77 25.85 -19.92
N ALA A 529 8.67 25.79 -21.26
CA ALA A 529 7.55 25.19 -21.97
C ALA A 529 7.70 23.67 -22.21
N ALA A 530 8.93 23.14 -22.16
CA ALA A 530 9.17 21.69 -22.23
C ALA A 530 8.88 21.02 -20.87
N ASP A 531 9.13 21.75 -19.78
CA ASP A 531 8.97 21.31 -18.39
C ASP A 531 7.52 21.49 -17.86
N SER A 532 6.63 22.08 -18.67
CA SER A 532 5.22 22.27 -18.32
C SER A 532 4.28 21.23 -18.92
N ARG A 533 4.82 20.09 -19.38
CA ARG A 533 4.01 19.03 -20.00
C ARG A 533 3.26 18.25 -18.93
N LEU A 534 1.98 18.02 -19.19
CA LEU A 534 1.13 17.20 -18.32
C LEU A 534 1.34 15.71 -18.59
N ASP A 535 1.38 14.91 -17.54
CA ASP A 535 1.27 13.46 -17.59
C ASP A 535 -0.13 13.01 -17.08
N CYS A 536 -0.35 11.71 -16.98
CA CYS A 536 -1.62 11.15 -16.50
C CYS A 536 -1.85 11.35 -15.00
N GLU A 537 -0.79 11.43 -14.19
CA GLU A 537 -0.89 11.54 -12.72
C GLU A 537 -1.17 12.99 -12.29
N ARG A 538 -0.91 13.97 -13.15
CA ARG A 538 -1.06 15.41 -12.87
C ARG A 538 -2.35 16.02 -13.43
N VAL A 539 -3.31 15.18 -13.76
CA VAL A 539 -4.64 15.56 -14.27
C VAL A 539 -5.70 14.80 -13.49
N ALA A 540 -6.65 15.52 -12.89
CA ALA A 540 -7.79 14.91 -12.20
C ALA A 540 -9.06 15.71 -12.48
N PHE A 541 -10.14 15.05 -12.90
CA PHE A 541 -11.45 15.67 -13.01
C PHE A 541 -12.20 15.59 -11.68
N THR A 542 -13.12 16.52 -11.47
CA THR A 542 -14.06 16.44 -10.36
C THR A 542 -15.04 15.27 -10.54
N PRO A 543 -15.65 14.74 -9.48
CA PRO A 543 -16.60 13.62 -9.58
C PRO A 543 -17.83 13.93 -10.44
N ASP A 544 -18.23 15.21 -10.51
CA ASP A 544 -19.32 15.69 -11.36
C ASP A 544 -18.87 16.00 -12.80
N ARG A 545 -17.57 15.94 -13.10
CA ARG A 545 -16.96 16.20 -14.42
C ARG A 545 -17.15 17.63 -14.95
N GLU A 546 -17.57 18.56 -14.11
CA GLU A 546 -17.75 19.97 -14.48
C GLU A 546 -16.44 20.76 -14.42
N SER A 547 -15.47 20.29 -13.65
CA SER A 547 -14.17 20.95 -13.47
C SER A 547 -13.01 19.95 -13.60
N ILE A 548 -11.84 20.49 -13.93
CA ILE A 548 -10.60 19.74 -14.07
C ILE A 548 -9.48 20.46 -13.31
N VAL A 549 -8.69 19.69 -12.58
CA VAL A 549 -7.49 20.15 -11.88
C VAL A 549 -6.28 19.62 -12.64
N VAL A 550 -5.38 20.53 -13.02
CA VAL A 550 -4.15 20.20 -13.74
C VAL A 550 -2.94 20.84 -13.05
N ALA A 551 -1.83 20.13 -12.95
CA ALA A 551 -0.59 20.69 -12.42
C ALA A 551 0.52 20.67 -13.46
N PRO A 552 0.73 21.73 -14.25
CA PRO A 552 1.80 21.76 -15.25
C PRO A 552 3.20 21.73 -14.62
N ARG A 553 3.42 22.35 -13.45
CA ARG A 553 4.70 22.34 -12.72
C ARG A 553 4.53 22.29 -11.19
N ASP A 554 4.77 23.40 -10.51
CA ASP A 554 4.71 23.57 -9.05
C ASP A 554 3.31 24.02 -8.57
N GLN A 555 2.41 24.32 -9.50
CA GLN A 555 1.11 24.93 -9.22
C GLN A 555 -0.03 24.11 -9.81
N CYS A 556 -1.08 23.85 -9.01
CA CYS A 556 -2.31 23.26 -9.49
C CYS A 556 -3.29 24.35 -9.93
N LEU A 557 -3.84 24.21 -11.13
CA LEU A 557 -4.78 25.11 -11.77
C LEU A 557 -6.14 24.41 -11.90
N VAL A 558 -7.22 25.12 -11.58
CA VAL A 558 -8.58 24.59 -11.64
C VAL A 558 -9.32 25.27 -12.78
N PHE A 559 -9.85 24.48 -13.71
CA PHE A 559 -10.59 24.96 -14.87
C PHE A 559 -12.00 24.39 -14.88
N ASN A 560 -12.94 25.16 -15.42
CA ASN A 560 -14.25 24.64 -15.79
C ASN A 560 -14.16 23.96 -17.16
N VAL A 561 -14.74 22.76 -17.29
CA VAL A 561 -14.61 21.91 -18.49
C VAL A 561 -15.31 22.54 -19.70
N ASP A 562 -16.51 23.10 -19.53
CA ASP A 562 -17.32 23.63 -20.63
C ASP A 562 -16.75 24.93 -21.20
N SER A 563 -16.35 25.85 -20.32
CA SER A 563 -15.82 27.16 -20.71
C SER A 563 -14.30 27.18 -20.93
N ALA A 564 -13.59 26.15 -20.44
CA ALA A 564 -12.13 26.14 -20.31
C ALA A 564 -11.54 27.37 -19.58
N ALA A 565 -12.37 28.08 -18.82
CA ALA A 565 -11.94 29.22 -18.05
C ALA A 565 -11.25 28.77 -16.76
N LEU A 566 -10.15 29.43 -16.40
CA LEU A 566 -9.49 29.27 -15.11
C LEU A 566 -10.44 29.78 -14.01
N THR A 567 -10.88 28.89 -13.13
CA THR A 567 -11.80 29.23 -12.04
C THR A 567 -11.04 29.61 -10.78
N ASP A 568 -10.01 28.84 -10.44
CA ASP A 568 -9.21 29.04 -9.24
C ASP A 568 -7.80 28.46 -9.40
N THR A 569 -6.93 28.75 -8.45
CA THR A 569 -5.53 28.32 -8.47
C THR A 569 -5.05 28.01 -7.07
N MET A 570 -4.53 26.80 -6.88
CA MET A 570 -3.98 26.39 -5.60
C MET A 570 -2.66 27.11 -5.30
N ARG A 571 -2.30 27.21 -4.03
CA ARG A 571 -0.98 27.70 -3.63
C ARG A 571 0.12 26.85 -4.27
N ARG A 572 1.25 27.49 -4.63
CA ARG A 572 2.42 26.85 -5.24
C ARG A 572 3.21 25.96 -4.28
N HIS A 573 3.55 24.76 -4.71
CA HIS A 573 4.57 23.90 -4.09
C HIS A 573 5.97 24.50 -4.28
N LYS A 574 6.96 24.01 -3.53
CA LYS A 574 8.35 24.45 -3.68
C LYS A 574 9.04 23.76 -4.85
N ASP A 575 8.57 22.56 -5.18
CA ASP A 575 9.07 21.74 -6.26
C ASP A 575 7.90 21.23 -7.12
N LEU A 576 8.21 20.36 -8.07
CA LEU A 576 7.28 19.77 -9.01
C LEU A 576 6.16 18.99 -8.28
N VAL A 577 4.92 19.13 -8.76
CA VAL A 577 3.79 18.29 -8.33
C VAL A 577 3.92 16.93 -9.00
N SER A 578 3.99 15.87 -8.21
CA SER A 578 4.14 14.49 -8.69
C SER A 578 2.81 13.87 -9.08
N CYS A 579 1.75 14.08 -8.29
CA CYS A 579 0.43 13.55 -8.59
C CYS A 579 -0.71 14.40 -8.01
N ILE A 580 -1.88 14.27 -8.61
CA ILE A 580 -3.14 14.87 -8.18
C ILE A 580 -4.20 13.79 -8.04
N ASP A 581 -5.03 13.92 -7.01
CA ASP A 581 -6.23 13.10 -6.84
C ASP A 581 -7.43 13.95 -6.41
N PHE A 582 -8.64 13.48 -6.71
CA PHE A 582 -9.87 14.18 -6.35
C PHE A 582 -10.91 13.22 -5.78
N VAL A 583 -11.52 13.60 -4.65
CA VAL A 583 -12.61 12.86 -4.04
C VAL A 583 -13.66 13.82 -3.48
N ALA A 584 -14.93 13.58 -3.81
CA ALA A 584 -16.07 14.40 -3.37
C ALA A 584 -15.86 15.91 -3.64
N ASP A 585 -15.55 16.69 -2.60
CA ASP A 585 -15.31 18.13 -2.61
C ASP A 585 -13.85 18.50 -2.28
N ARG A 586 -12.93 17.53 -2.37
CA ARG A 586 -11.51 17.68 -1.99
C ARG A 586 -10.58 17.26 -3.12
N SER A 587 -9.54 18.06 -3.35
CA SER A 587 -8.38 17.67 -4.15
C SER A 587 -7.16 17.47 -3.26
N LEU A 588 -6.25 16.64 -3.74
CA LEU A 588 -4.95 16.41 -3.16
C LEU A 588 -3.89 16.67 -4.23
N SER A 589 -2.83 17.37 -3.86
CA SER A 589 -1.61 17.49 -4.65
C SER A 589 -0.40 17.10 -3.82
N ALA A 590 0.39 16.17 -4.33
CA ALA A 590 1.67 15.76 -3.73
C ALA A 590 2.83 16.28 -4.57
N SER A 591 3.99 16.49 -3.94
CA SER A 591 5.15 17.07 -4.59
C SER A 591 6.45 16.43 -4.13
N ASP A 592 7.46 16.56 -4.98
CA ASP A 592 8.85 16.17 -4.73
C ASP A 592 9.47 16.96 -3.55
N ASP A 593 8.82 18.05 -3.11
CA ASP A 593 9.21 18.79 -1.91
C ASP A 593 8.83 18.10 -0.58
N GLY A 594 8.20 16.93 -0.64
CA GLY A 594 7.76 16.15 0.51
C GLY A 594 6.45 16.64 1.14
N THR A 595 5.78 17.62 0.54
CA THR A 595 4.54 18.19 1.05
C THR A 595 3.32 17.68 0.30
N ILE A 596 2.23 17.48 1.05
CA ILE A 596 0.91 17.18 0.51
C ILE A 596 0.00 18.37 0.80
N ARG A 597 -0.74 18.83 -0.20
CA ARG A 597 -1.76 19.86 -0.02
C ARG A 597 -3.12 19.28 -0.28
N VAL A 598 -4.07 19.64 0.57
CA VAL A 598 -5.47 19.28 0.41
C VAL A 598 -6.28 20.55 0.31
N ALA A 599 -6.97 20.72 -0.82
CA ALA A 599 -7.91 21.83 -1.02
C ALA A 599 -9.34 21.35 -0.89
N ARG A 600 -10.19 22.11 -0.19
CA ARG A 600 -11.64 21.90 -0.09
C ARG A 600 -12.36 22.91 -0.97
N TYR A 601 -13.28 22.43 -1.78
CA TYR A 601 -14.03 23.25 -2.71
C TYR A 601 -15.45 23.51 -2.22
N ARG A 602 -16.00 24.66 -2.58
CA ARG A 602 -17.43 24.96 -2.46
C ARG A 602 -17.93 25.43 -3.82
N LYS A 603 -19.13 24.98 -4.19
CA LYS A 603 -19.87 25.55 -5.31
C LYS A 603 -20.35 26.94 -4.87
N VAL A 604 -20.01 27.96 -5.65
CA VAL A 604 -20.35 29.38 -5.41
C VAL A 604 -21.26 29.88 -6.51
#